data_AF-A0A956S5K8-F1
#
_entry.id   AF-A0A956S5K8-F1
#
_cell.length_a   1.000
_cell.length_b   1.000
_cell.length_c   1.000
_cell.angle_alpha   90.00
_cell.angle_beta   90.00
_cell.angle_gamma   90.00
#
_symmetry.space_group_name_H-M   'P 1'
#
loop_
_entity.id
_entity.type
_entity.pdbx_description
1 polymer ?
#
loop_
_entity_poly.entity_id
_entity_poly.type
_entity_poly.pdbx_seq_one_letter_code
_entity_poly.pdbx_strand_id
1 'polypeptide(L)'
;MPLFGQKGFGSIVNGVFLKLLLLSLYLPFVLILLTLETLLYFGSLIGFIYFLLQFNLLGIIGIILGVVLLLYYLYDFTNFLQINHKHYSFENIYLSGHSGLRNVLDLGKYNLYNLYQYLSKNEEANNFLKLLEIDPSDFHSYVFEGIMNLSKQEYEQNLLDLIKKYGVKNLNESILFFAFLQVVNIDGFIASREQISKDDFEKAFIILNSSNIERLDFSISVLNRISQELNQAVTPTLYKYTENLSRLKDKKKFFHNVSRNELVNNITAMIKAKSSNILLSGKFGTGRSTLIKGLVYDFQQDFFQLNVDKLVEDKDSASILQRIISEVGIVGGILYIENVHRLVSDNLTGSQEILLNILASNLKSKKLRLIMSTDPINLEKYLRSNPAILHDISLIDFHEPIDDDLERILINHYANKIIDHGNSVKISYLAIKEAIAISNQYNYTDNQPTKAINLITNALATGTFVSINDIKMVASQLYRMPINTLSDEERDKYLNLEDE
;
A
#
# COMPACT_ATOMS: atom_id res chain seq x y z
N MET A 1 64.24 -25.23 101.91
CA MET A 1 62.89 -24.66 102.10
C MET A 1 62.00 -25.16 100.98
N PRO A 2 60.75 -25.56 101.29
CA PRO A 2 60.00 -26.67 100.70
C PRO A 2 59.27 -26.24 99.41
N LEU A 3 58.73 -27.08 98.52
CA LEU A 3 57.87 -28.24 98.71
C LEU A 3 58.15 -29.31 97.64
N PHE A 4 58.56 -30.50 98.09
CA PHE A 4 58.31 -31.76 97.39
C PHE A 4 56.80 -31.96 97.27
N GLY A 5 56.20 -31.40 96.22
CA GLY A 5 54.91 -31.84 95.73
C GLY A 5 55.12 -33.07 94.87
N GLN A 6 55.11 -34.24 95.50
CA GLN A 6 54.89 -35.51 94.81
C GLN A 6 53.75 -35.29 93.83
N LYS A 7 54.06 -35.21 92.54
CA LYS A 7 53.08 -35.50 91.49
C LYS A 7 52.79 -36.97 91.67
N GLY A 8 51.83 -37.26 92.55
CA GLY A 8 51.33 -38.60 92.79
C GLY A 8 51.06 -39.24 91.44
N PHE A 9 51.29 -40.54 91.34
CA PHE A 9 51.08 -41.33 90.12
C PHE A 9 49.79 -40.92 89.38
N GLY A 10 48.74 -40.56 90.13
CA GLY A 10 47.50 -39.97 89.63
C GLY A 10 47.62 -38.71 88.75
N SER A 11 48.55 -37.78 88.96
CA SER A 11 48.66 -36.57 88.12
C SER A 11 49.36 -36.82 86.78
N ILE A 12 50.30 -37.78 86.72
CA ILE A 12 50.94 -38.20 85.47
C ILE A 12 49.95 -39.06 84.67
N VAL A 13 49.26 -39.98 85.34
CA VAL A 13 48.20 -40.80 84.73
C VAL A 13 47.06 -39.91 84.24
N ASN A 14 46.59 -38.93 85.02
CA ASN A 14 45.56 -37.99 84.59
C ASN A 14 46.04 -37.10 83.44
N GLY A 15 47.30 -36.68 83.40
CA GLY A 15 47.85 -35.90 82.29
C GLY A 15 47.96 -36.70 80.99
N VAL A 16 48.36 -37.96 81.07
CA VAL A 16 48.40 -38.88 79.91
C VAL A 16 46.98 -39.23 79.46
N PHE A 17 46.06 -39.49 80.41
CA PHE A 17 44.65 -39.76 80.11
C PHE A 17 43.96 -38.56 79.47
N LEU A 18 44.19 -37.34 79.98
CA LEU A 18 43.64 -36.12 79.39
C LEU A 18 44.20 -35.87 77.99
N LYS A 19 45.49 -36.12 77.75
CA LYS A 19 46.08 -36.01 76.40
C LYS A 19 45.52 -37.06 75.46
N LEU A 20 45.34 -38.30 75.90
CA LEU A 20 44.73 -39.36 75.09
C LEU A 20 43.25 -39.07 74.78
N LEU A 21 42.51 -38.52 75.75
CA LEU A 21 41.11 -38.12 75.59
C LEU A 21 40.96 -36.90 74.68
N LEU A 22 41.88 -35.92 74.77
CA LEU A 22 41.95 -34.81 73.82
C LEU A 22 42.32 -35.30 72.42
N LEU A 23 43.29 -36.21 72.29
CA LEU A 23 43.66 -36.79 71.00
C LEU A 23 42.50 -37.59 70.38
N SER A 24 41.76 -38.35 71.19
CA SER A 24 40.61 -39.14 70.73
C SER A 24 39.42 -38.26 70.30
N LEU A 25 39.31 -37.05 70.84
CA LEU A 25 38.31 -36.06 70.41
C LEU A 25 38.79 -35.24 69.20
N TYR A 26 40.08 -34.95 69.09
CA TYR A 26 40.64 -34.10 68.04
C TYR A 26 40.76 -34.83 66.68
N LEU A 27 41.15 -36.11 66.70
CA LEU A 27 41.31 -36.92 65.50
C LEU A 27 40.03 -37.01 64.64
N PRO A 28 38.83 -37.33 65.19
CA PRO A 28 37.61 -37.36 64.39
C PRO A 28 37.21 -35.97 63.88
N PHE A 29 37.49 -34.90 64.63
CA PHE A 29 37.20 -33.53 64.19
C PHE A 29 38.05 -33.13 62.96
N VAL A 30 39.35 -33.45 62.98
CA VAL A 30 40.25 -33.22 61.83
C VAL A 30 39.82 -34.05 60.61
N LEU A 31 39.42 -35.30 60.82
CA LEU A 31 38.90 -36.16 59.75
C LEU A 31 37.62 -35.59 59.14
N ILE A 32 36.68 -35.10 59.96
CA ILE A 32 35.45 -34.45 59.48
C ILE A 32 35.79 -33.21 58.64
N LEU A 33 36.71 -32.36 59.10
CA LEU A 33 37.17 -31.18 58.37
C LEU A 33 37.77 -31.54 57.01
N LEU A 34 38.65 -32.55 56.96
CA LEU A 34 39.22 -33.03 55.70
C LEU A 34 38.15 -33.60 54.75
N THR A 35 37.16 -34.32 55.28
CA THR A 35 36.03 -34.81 54.45
C THR A 35 35.15 -33.69 53.92
N LEU A 36 34.91 -32.63 54.70
CA LEU A 36 34.15 -31.47 54.25
C LEU A 36 34.89 -30.67 53.18
N GLU A 37 36.20 -30.49 53.35
CA GLU A 37 37.05 -29.77 52.40
C GLU A 37 37.12 -30.51 51.05
N THR A 38 37.32 -31.83 51.09
CA THR A 38 37.28 -32.67 49.88
C THR A 38 35.93 -32.64 49.18
N LEU A 39 34.81 -32.67 49.93
CA LEU A 39 33.46 -32.53 49.35
C LEU A 39 33.25 -31.19 48.64
N LEU A 40 33.77 -30.09 49.20
CA LEU A 40 33.71 -28.76 48.58
C LEU A 40 34.50 -28.71 47.27
N TYR A 41 35.70 -29.30 47.23
CA TYR A 41 36.50 -29.40 46.01
C TYR A 41 35.77 -30.21 44.93
N PHE A 42 35.22 -31.39 45.26
CA PHE A 42 34.46 -32.19 44.31
C PHE A 42 33.20 -31.49 43.80
N GLY A 43 32.47 -30.78 44.67
CA GLY A 43 31.32 -29.98 44.28
C GLY A 43 31.67 -28.87 43.29
N SER A 44 32.77 -28.16 43.52
CA SER A 44 33.26 -27.11 42.61
C SER A 44 33.68 -27.66 41.24
N LEU A 45 34.30 -28.85 41.21
CA LEU A 45 34.78 -29.49 40.00
C LEU A 45 33.62 -30.04 39.15
N ILE A 46 32.58 -30.60 39.79
CA ILE A 46 31.34 -31.00 39.12
C ILE A 46 30.62 -29.77 38.53
N GLY A 47 30.55 -28.66 39.29
CA GLY A 47 29.98 -27.41 38.80
C GLY A 47 30.73 -26.84 37.60
N PHE A 48 32.07 -26.90 37.62
CA PHE A 48 32.90 -26.45 36.51
C PHE A 48 32.76 -27.34 35.26
N ILE A 49 32.69 -28.67 35.43
CA ILE A 49 32.42 -29.60 34.33
C ILE A 49 31.03 -29.35 33.73
N TYR A 50 30.00 -29.12 34.57
CA TYR A 50 28.65 -28.81 34.12
C TYR A 50 28.59 -27.48 33.36
N PHE A 51 29.31 -26.46 33.83
CA PHE A 51 29.47 -25.17 33.14
C PHE A 51 30.14 -25.34 31.77
N LEU A 52 31.22 -26.13 31.67
CA LEU A 52 31.88 -26.43 30.39
C LEU A 52 30.99 -27.22 29.42
N LEU A 53 30.14 -28.13 29.92
CA LEU A 53 29.17 -28.88 29.11
C LEU A 53 28.08 -27.99 28.50
N GLN A 54 27.61 -26.96 29.20
CA GLN A 54 26.63 -26.02 28.66
C GLN A 54 27.19 -25.17 27.51
N PHE A 55 28.47 -24.81 27.54
CA PHE A 55 29.10 -23.99 26.48
C PHE A 55 29.23 -24.73 25.15
N ASN A 56 29.46 -26.04 25.15
CA ASN A 56 29.50 -26.83 23.91
C ASN A 56 28.11 -26.98 23.29
N LEU A 57 27.05 -27.19 24.08
CA LEU A 57 25.69 -27.32 23.54
C LEU A 57 25.18 -26.03 22.91
N LEU A 58 25.37 -24.88 23.57
CA LEU A 58 24.97 -23.57 23.02
C LEU A 58 25.77 -23.22 21.76
N GLY A 59 27.07 -23.53 21.73
CA GLY A 59 27.91 -23.36 20.54
C GLY A 59 27.44 -24.23 19.37
N ILE A 60 27.14 -25.51 19.63
CA ILE A 60 26.62 -26.44 18.61
C ILE A 60 25.26 -25.97 18.09
N ILE A 61 24.35 -25.54 18.98
CA ILE A 61 23.05 -24.98 18.58
C ILE A 61 23.24 -23.73 17.71
N GLY A 62 24.15 -22.83 18.10
CA GLY A 62 24.46 -21.62 17.32
C GLY A 62 25.00 -21.94 15.92
N ILE A 63 25.88 -22.94 15.79
CA ILE A 63 26.40 -23.39 14.50
C ILE A 63 25.29 -24.00 13.65
N ILE A 64 24.45 -24.87 14.22
CA ILE A 64 23.30 -25.47 13.52
C ILE A 64 22.35 -24.38 13.03
N LEU A 65 22.03 -23.40 13.87
CA LEU A 65 21.13 -22.30 13.53
C LEU A 65 21.73 -21.40 12.44
N GLY A 66 23.04 -21.14 12.49
CA GLY A 66 23.77 -20.43 11.44
C GLY A 66 23.78 -21.18 10.10
N VAL A 67 23.98 -22.50 10.13
CA VAL A 67 23.91 -23.34 8.91
C VAL A 67 22.49 -23.38 8.35
N VAL A 68 21.46 -23.50 9.19
CA VAL A 68 20.06 -23.46 8.74
C VAL A 68 19.71 -22.11 8.13
N LEU A 69 20.13 -21.00 8.73
CA LEU A 69 19.95 -19.66 8.18
C LEU A 69 20.72 -19.46 6.87
N LEU A 70 21.93 -19.99 6.77
CA LEU A 70 22.73 -19.93 5.54
C LEU A 70 22.10 -20.78 4.43
N LEU A 71 21.59 -21.98 4.74
CA LEU A 71 20.88 -22.82 3.78
C LEU A 71 19.55 -22.19 3.35
N TYR A 72 18.83 -21.53 4.27
CA TYR A 72 17.64 -20.76 3.95
C TYR A 72 17.98 -19.57 3.05
N TYR A 73 19.03 -18.81 3.37
CA TYR A 73 19.52 -17.71 2.55
C TYR A 73 19.98 -18.19 1.17
N LEU A 74 20.69 -19.32 1.09
CA LEU A 74 21.12 -19.90 -0.18
C LEU A 74 19.93 -20.43 -0.99
N TYR A 75 18.94 -21.06 -0.35
CA TYR A 75 17.71 -21.49 -1.00
C TYR A 75 16.94 -20.29 -1.57
N ASP A 76 16.76 -19.24 -0.77
CA ASP A 76 16.09 -18.01 -1.17
C ASP A 76 16.90 -17.25 -2.25
N PHE A 77 18.24 -17.26 -2.15
CA PHE A 77 19.13 -16.70 -3.16
C PHE A 77 19.13 -17.49 -4.48
N THR A 78 19.05 -18.82 -4.43
CA THR A 78 18.90 -19.65 -5.64
C THR A 78 17.53 -19.46 -6.28
N ASN A 79 16.47 -19.30 -5.49
CA ASN A 79 15.15 -18.93 -6.01
C ASN A 79 15.15 -17.51 -6.58
N PHE A 80 15.83 -16.56 -5.93
CA PHE A 80 16.01 -15.18 -6.41
C PHE A 80 16.79 -15.14 -7.73
N LEU A 81 17.83 -15.97 -7.89
CA LEU A 81 18.58 -16.10 -9.14
C LEU A 81 17.80 -16.83 -10.24
N GLN A 82 16.93 -17.79 -9.90
CA GLN A 82 16.04 -18.45 -10.88
C GLN A 82 14.88 -17.56 -11.34
N ILE A 83 14.42 -16.60 -10.52
CA ILE A 83 13.37 -15.66 -10.89
C ILE A 83 13.84 -14.68 -11.98
N ASN A 84 15.14 -14.34 -12.03
CA ASN A 84 15.65 -13.31 -12.94
C ASN A 84 16.10 -13.80 -14.33
N HIS A 85 16.09 -15.11 -14.61
CA HIS A 85 16.35 -15.64 -15.96
C HIS A 85 15.43 -16.81 -16.31
N LYS A 86 14.11 -16.57 -16.36
CA LYS A 86 13.26 -17.42 -17.21
C LYS A 86 13.67 -17.18 -18.67
N HIS A 87 14.28 -18.17 -19.31
CA HIS A 87 14.37 -18.18 -20.78
C HIS A 87 12.95 -18.27 -21.35
N TYR A 88 12.38 -17.11 -21.69
CA TYR A 88 11.12 -17.02 -22.43
C TYR A 88 11.37 -17.50 -23.87
N SER A 89 11.17 -18.78 -24.12
CA SER A 89 10.94 -19.32 -25.46
C SER A 89 9.43 -19.53 -25.66
N PHE A 90 8.94 -19.35 -26.88
CA PHE A 90 7.53 -19.60 -27.21
C PHE A 90 7.10 -21.03 -26.84
N GLU A 91 8.02 -21.99 -26.96
CA GLU A 91 7.81 -23.39 -26.58
C GLU A 91 7.61 -23.59 -25.07
N ASN A 92 8.36 -22.87 -24.22
CA ASN A 92 8.17 -22.88 -22.77
C ASN A 92 6.83 -22.22 -22.36
N ILE A 93 6.41 -21.19 -23.09
CA ILE A 93 5.14 -20.51 -22.89
C ILE A 93 3.95 -21.42 -23.27
N TYR A 94 4.04 -22.07 -24.44
CA TYR A 94 3.09 -23.08 -24.90
C TYR A 94 2.96 -24.23 -23.89
N LEU A 95 4.06 -24.71 -23.31
CA LEU A 95 4.06 -25.74 -22.28
C LEU A 95 3.57 -25.25 -20.91
N SER A 96 3.61 -23.95 -20.62
CA SER A 96 3.13 -23.39 -19.35
C SER A 96 1.63 -23.03 -19.33
N GLY A 97 1.00 -22.86 -20.50
CA GLY A 97 -0.43 -22.56 -20.60
C GLY A 97 -1.32 -23.73 -20.17
N HIS A 98 -2.45 -23.42 -19.51
CA HIS A 98 -3.50 -24.41 -19.25
C HIS A 98 -4.03 -25.01 -20.57
N SER A 99 -4.60 -26.22 -20.52
CA SER A 99 -4.98 -27.01 -21.71
C SER A 99 -5.88 -26.27 -22.71
N GLY A 100 -6.70 -25.33 -22.24
CA GLY A 100 -7.51 -24.44 -23.10
C GLY A 100 -6.68 -23.52 -23.99
N LEU A 101 -5.69 -22.82 -23.41
CA LEU A 101 -4.83 -21.88 -24.14
C LEU A 101 -3.90 -22.57 -25.13
N ARG A 102 -3.48 -23.81 -24.86
CA ARG A 102 -2.71 -24.61 -25.83
C ARG A 102 -3.51 -24.87 -27.10
N ASN A 103 -4.81 -25.17 -26.98
CA ASN A 103 -5.69 -25.35 -28.12
C ASN A 103 -5.84 -24.05 -28.93
N VAL A 104 -5.92 -22.90 -28.25
CA VAL A 104 -6.00 -21.58 -28.90
C VAL A 104 -4.70 -21.25 -29.65
N LEU A 105 -3.54 -21.47 -29.02
CA LEU A 105 -2.23 -21.29 -29.66
C LEU A 105 -2.02 -22.28 -30.82
N ASP A 106 -2.57 -23.50 -30.73
CA ASP A 106 -2.55 -24.47 -31.82
C ASP A 106 -3.39 -24.04 -33.02
N LEU A 107 -4.47 -23.27 -32.84
CA LEU A 107 -5.23 -22.67 -33.97
C LEU A 107 -4.35 -21.69 -34.76
N GLY A 108 -3.53 -20.89 -34.07
CA GLY A 108 -2.54 -19.98 -34.69
C GLY A 108 -1.34 -20.69 -35.32
N LYS A 109 -1.13 -21.97 -35.00
CA LYS A 109 -0.04 -22.79 -35.55
C LYS A 109 -0.22 -23.10 -37.03
N TYR A 110 -1.47 -23.14 -37.49
CA TYR A 110 -1.85 -23.47 -38.86
C TYR A 110 -2.34 -22.25 -39.66
N ASN A 111 -3.01 -21.28 -39.03
CA ASN A 111 -3.50 -20.07 -39.71
C ASN A 111 -3.79 -18.92 -38.73
N LEU A 112 -3.12 -17.76 -38.89
CA LEU A 112 -3.36 -16.54 -38.10
C LEU A 112 -4.80 -16.01 -38.25
N TYR A 113 -5.46 -16.28 -39.39
CA TYR A 113 -6.87 -15.98 -39.61
C TYR A 113 -7.79 -16.77 -38.68
N ASN A 114 -7.51 -18.05 -38.45
CA ASN A 114 -8.31 -18.89 -37.56
C ASN A 114 -8.12 -18.49 -36.10
N LEU A 115 -6.89 -18.09 -35.73
CA LEU A 115 -6.60 -17.51 -34.43
C LEU A 115 -7.40 -16.22 -34.22
N TYR A 116 -7.40 -15.32 -35.20
CA TYR A 116 -8.20 -14.09 -35.13
C TYR A 116 -9.69 -14.39 -35.01
N GLN A 117 -10.27 -15.25 -35.85
CA GLN A 117 -11.69 -15.59 -35.76
C GLN A 117 -12.09 -16.17 -34.40
N TYR A 118 -11.18 -16.90 -33.75
CA TYR A 118 -11.42 -17.44 -32.43
C TYR A 118 -11.32 -16.35 -31.36
N LEU A 119 -10.25 -15.55 -31.39
CA LEU A 119 -10.03 -14.47 -30.43
C LEU A 119 -11.10 -13.39 -30.55
N SER A 120 -11.52 -13.04 -31.76
CA SER A 120 -12.50 -11.99 -32.02
C SER A 120 -13.91 -12.32 -31.52
N LYS A 121 -14.21 -13.62 -31.33
CA LYS A 121 -15.45 -14.12 -30.72
C LYS A 121 -15.32 -14.32 -29.21
N ASN A 122 -14.10 -14.21 -28.67
CA ASN A 122 -13.86 -14.39 -27.24
C ASN A 122 -14.37 -13.18 -26.45
N GLU A 123 -14.93 -13.44 -25.28
CA GLU A 123 -15.45 -12.43 -24.37
C GLU A 123 -14.38 -11.41 -23.97
N GLU A 124 -13.14 -11.83 -23.72
CA GLU A 124 -12.04 -10.94 -23.33
C GLU A 124 -11.65 -9.96 -24.46
N ALA A 125 -11.65 -10.41 -25.71
CA ALA A 125 -11.38 -9.55 -26.87
C ALA A 125 -12.54 -8.57 -27.13
N ASN A 126 -13.78 -9.03 -26.95
CA ASN A 126 -14.95 -8.15 -27.04
C ASN A 126 -14.95 -7.10 -25.94
N ASN A 127 -14.50 -7.44 -24.73
CA ASN A 127 -14.31 -6.47 -23.65
C ASN A 127 -13.20 -5.45 -23.97
N PHE A 128 -12.12 -5.87 -24.65
CA PHE A 128 -11.09 -4.97 -25.15
C PHE A 128 -11.65 -3.96 -26.16
N LEU A 129 -12.42 -4.42 -27.16
CA LEU A 129 -13.03 -3.53 -28.14
C LEU A 129 -14.08 -2.61 -27.50
N LYS A 130 -14.87 -3.14 -26.56
CA LYS A 130 -15.89 -2.38 -25.82
C LYS A 130 -15.28 -1.28 -24.94
N LEU A 131 -14.10 -1.49 -24.36
CA LEU A 131 -13.36 -0.45 -23.61
C LEU A 131 -13.00 0.76 -24.48
N LEU A 132 -12.78 0.52 -25.78
CA LEU A 132 -12.43 1.52 -26.78
C LEU A 132 -13.65 2.02 -27.57
N GLU A 133 -14.87 1.59 -27.21
CA GLU A 133 -16.11 1.90 -27.94
C GLU A 133 -16.07 1.50 -29.42
N ILE A 134 -15.32 0.45 -29.76
CA ILE A 134 -15.21 -0.07 -31.12
C ILE A 134 -16.29 -1.11 -31.36
N ASP A 135 -17.11 -0.90 -32.39
CA ASP A 135 -18.02 -1.94 -32.87
C ASP A 135 -17.21 -3.13 -33.45
N PRO A 136 -17.44 -4.37 -32.97
CA PRO A 136 -16.71 -5.53 -33.46
C PRO A 136 -16.84 -5.76 -34.98
N SER A 137 -17.97 -5.43 -35.60
CA SER A 137 -18.23 -5.67 -37.02
C SER A 137 -17.43 -4.73 -37.94
N ASP A 138 -17.35 -3.45 -37.58
CA ASP A 138 -16.50 -2.45 -38.23
C ASP A 138 -15.04 -2.87 -38.16
N PHE A 139 -14.62 -3.34 -36.99
CA PHE A 139 -13.24 -3.74 -36.74
C PHE A 139 -12.82 -5.03 -37.46
N HIS A 140 -13.73 -6.01 -37.56
CA HIS A 140 -13.47 -7.27 -38.27
C HIS A 140 -13.19 -7.06 -39.75
N SER A 141 -13.91 -6.13 -40.38
CA SER A 141 -13.74 -5.80 -41.80
C SER A 141 -12.35 -5.24 -42.09
N TYR A 142 -11.83 -4.38 -41.21
CA TYR A 142 -10.50 -3.78 -41.36
C TYR A 142 -9.37 -4.78 -41.10
N VAL A 143 -9.49 -5.56 -40.02
CA VAL A 143 -8.45 -6.52 -39.64
C VAL A 143 -8.33 -7.66 -40.67
N PHE A 144 -9.42 -8.02 -41.35
CA PHE A 144 -9.41 -9.01 -42.43
C PHE A 144 -8.41 -8.67 -43.55
N GLU A 145 -8.32 -7.39 -43.94
CA GLU A 145 -7.40 -6.93 -44.98
C GLU A 145 -5.93 -6.98 -44.53
N GLY A 146 -5.66 -6.72 -43.25
CA GLY A 146 -4.31 -6.71 -42.68
C GLY A 146 -3.71 -8.11 -42.46
N ILE A 147 -4.53 -9.14 -42.23
CA ILE A 147 -4.09 -10.50 -41.90
C ILE A 147 -3.32 -11.17 -43.05
N MET A 148 -3.63 -10.82 -44.29
CA MET A 148 -3.08 -11.49 -45.48
C MET A 148 -1.56 -11.31 -45.64
N ASN A 149 -0.96 -10.34 -44.94
CA ASN A 149 0.46 -9.99 -45.05
C ASN A 149 1.30 -10.35 -43.80
N LEU A 150 0.70 -10.97 -42.78
CA LEU A 150 1.38 -11.19 -41.49
C LEU A 150 2.14 -12.50 -41.43
N SER A 151 3.38 -12.44 -40.94
CA SER A 151 4.19 -13.63 -40.70
C SER A 151 3.98 -14.16 -39.27
N LYS A 152 3.91 -15.49 -39.14
CA LYS A 152 3.79 -16.16 -37.84
C LYS A 152 4.94 -15.80 -36.89
N GLN A 153 6.15 -15.69 -37.41
CA GLN A 153 7.35 -15.39 -36.63
C GLN A 153 7.28 -14.00 -36.00
N GLU A 154 6.72 -13.03 -36.72
CA GLU A 154 6.53 -11.66 -36.24
C GLU A 154 5.49 -11.59 -35.10
N TYR A 155 4.41 -12.36 -35.20
CA TYR A 155 3.44 -12.49 -34.12
C TYR A 155 4.02 -13.15 -32.85
N GLU A 156 4.75 -14.26 -33.01
CA GLU A 156 5.37 -14.95 -31.87
C GLU A 156 6.43 -14.08 -31.18
N GLN A 157 7.22 -13.33 -31.95
CA GLN A 157 8.22 -12.42 -31.43
C GLN A 157 7.57 -11.24 -30.70
N ASN A 158 6.51 -10.64 -31.27
CA ASN A 158 5.81 -9.53 -30.61
C ASN A 158 5.16 -9.95 -29.29
N LEU A 159 4.53 -11.14 -29.24
CA LEU A 159 3.97 -11.68 -28.01
C LEU A 159 5.04 -11.86 -26.92
N LEU A 160 6.23 -12.36 -27.28
CA LEU A 160 7.36 -12.50 -26.35
C LEU A 160 7.83 -11.14 -25.82
N ASP A 161 7.90 -10.13 -26.69
CA ASP A 161 8.32 -8.78 -26.32
C ASP A 161 7.28 -8.10 -25.41
N LEU A 162 5.99 -8.33 -25.65
CA LEU A 162 4.87 -7.90 -24.80
C LEU A 162 4.96 -8.51 -23.39
N ILE A 163 5.15 -9.83 -23.29
CA ILE A 163 5.25 -10.54 -22.00
C ILE A 163 6.43 -10.00 -21.19
N LYS A 164 7.57 -9.77 -21.84
CA LYS A 164 8.77 -9.18 -21.20
C LYS A 164 8.53 -7.72 -20.78
N LYS A 165 7.90 -6.92 -21.64
CA LYS A 165 7.65 -5.48 -21.40
C LYS A 165 6.78 -5.24 -20.16
N TYR A 166 5.73 -6.05 -19.96
CA TYR A 166 4.77 -5.85 -18.85
C TYR A 166 4.88 -6.86 -17.70
N GLY A 167 5.82 -7.80 -17.73
CA GLY A 167 5.99 -8.78 -16.64
C GLY A 167 4.73 -9.62 -16.41
N VAL A 168 4.15 -10.16 -17.48
CA VAL A 168 2.90 -10.92 -17.45
C VAL A 168 3.12 -12.28 -16.77
N LYS A 169 2.35 -12.56 -15.72
CA LYS A 169 2.43 -13.83 -14.94
C LYS A 169 1.77 -15.01 -15.63
N ASN A 170 0.56 -14.79 -16.17
CA ASN A 170 -0.27 -15.80 -16.84
C ASN A 170 -0.79 -15.24 -18.16
N LEU A 171 -0.80 -16.07 -19.21
CA LEU A 171 -1.44 -15.73 -20.48
C LEU A 171 -2.96 -15.91 -20.41
N ASN A 172 -3.67 -15.03 -21.09
CA ASN A 172 -5.10 -15.12 -21.38
C ASN A 172 -5.37 -14.67 -22.83
N GLU A 173 -6.62 -14.80 -23.27
CA GLU A 173 -7.04 -14.52 -24.64
C GLU A 173 -6.98 -13.01 -24.97
N SER A 174 -7.16 -12.10 -24.01
CA SER A 174 -6.93 -10.65 -24.23
C SER A 174 -5.47 -10.30 -24.49
N ILE A 175 -4.50 -10.97 -23.85
CA ILE A 175 -3.07 -10.79 -24.15
C ILE A 175 -2.74 -11.27 -25.55
N LEU A 176 -3.27 -12.43 -25.95
CA LEU A 176 -3.09 -12.95 -27.32
C LEU A 176 -3.73 -12.02 -28.36
N PHE A 177 -4.91 -11.49 -28.07
CA PHE A 177 -5.60 -10.55 -28.93
C PHE A 177 -4.84 -9.23 -29.07
N PHE A 178 -4.34 -8.65 -27.99
CA PHE A 178 -3.55 -7.41 -28.05
C PHE A 178 -2.22 -7.60 -28.80
N ALA A 179 -1.51 -8.71 -28.56
CA ALA A 179 -0.30 -9.05 -29.30
C ALA A 179 -0.57 -9.18 -30.81
N PHE A 180 -1.76 -9.66 -31.18
CA PHE A 180 -2.20 -9.76 -32.56
C PHE A 180 -2.45 -8.38 -33.17
N LEU A 181 -3.14 -7.51 -32.44
CA LEU A 181 -3.46 -6.14 -32.90
C LEU A 181 -2.23 -5.26 -33.10
N GLN A 182 -1.16 -5.48 -32.35
CA GLN A 182 0.10 -4.73 -32.53
C GLN A 182 0.84 -5.12 -33.82
N VAL A 183 0.61 -6.33 -34.31
CA VAL A 183 1.27 -6.88 -35.49
C VAL A 183 0.44 -6.57 -36.74
N VAL A 184 -0.88 -6.62 -36.63
CA VAL A 184 -1.79 -6.07 -37.64
C VAL A 184 -1.59 -4.55 -37.72
N ASN A 185 -1.25 -4.03 -38.90
CA ASN A 185 -1.17 -2.57 -39.08
C ASN A 185 -2.57 -1.95 -38.99
N ILE A 186 -2.95 -1.50 -37.78
CA ILE A 186 -4.21 -0.82 -37.50
C ILE A 186 -4.12 0.71 -37.66
N ASP A 187 -3.02 1.24 -38.20
CA ASP A 187 -2.77 2.69 -38.28
C ASP A 187 -3.81 3.42 -39.12
N GLY A 188 -4.28 2.79 -40.21
CA GLY A 188 -5.35 3.37 -41.02
C GLY A 188 -6.72 3.30 -40.34
N PHE A 189 -6.98 2.30 -39.49
CA PHE A 189 -8.21 2.23 -38.69
C PHE A 189 -8.22 3.32 -37.61
N ILE A 190 -7.08 3.52 -36.95
CA ILE A 190 -6.87 4.60 -35.98
C ILE A 190 -7.02 5.96 -36.68
N ALA A 191 -6.40 6.14 -37.85
CA ALA A 191 -6.52 7.38 -38.62
C ALA A 191 -7.96 7.67 -39.09
N SER A 192 -8.79 6.65 -39.32
CA SER A 192 -10.22 6.82 -39.65
C SER A 192 -11.11 7.16 -38.44
N ARG A 193 -10.58 7.09 -37.21
CA ARG A 193 -11.31 7.40 -35.97
C ARG A 193 -10.66 8.59 -35.28
N GLU A 194 -11.28 9.77 -35.35
CA GLU A 194 -10.73 11.00 -34.77
C GLU A 194 -10.46 10.94 -33.25
N GLN A 195 -11.05 9.99 -32.53
CA GLN A 195 -11.09 9.95 -31.05
C GLN A 195 -10.21 8.85 -30.41
N ILE A 196 -9.57 8.00 -31.20
CA ILE A 196 -8.78 6.87 -30.69
C ILE A 196 -7.33 7.02 -31.15
N SER A 197 -6.37 6.88 -30.22
CA SER A 197 -4.94 6.89 -30.50
C SER A 197 -4.30 5.53 -30.23
N LYS A 198 -3.07 5.32 -30.72
CA LYS A 198 -2.28 4.10 -30.40
C LYS A 198 -2.04 3.91 -28.90
N ASP A 199 -1.88 5.01 -28.16
CA ASP A 199 -1.69 5.00 -26.70
C ASP A 199 -2.92 4.44 -25.98
N ASP A 200 -4.12 4.68 -26.51
CA ASP A 200 -5.38 4.22 -25.90
C ASP A 200 -5.53 2.68 -25.97
N PHE A 201 -5.03 2.05 -27.03
CA PHE A 201 -4.96 0.58 -27.13
C PHE A 201 -4.00 -0.01 -26.08
N GLU A 202 -2.84 0.62 -25.86
CA GLU A 202 -1.88 0.20 -24.84
C GLU A 202 -2.45 0.38 -23.42
N LYS A 203 -3.15 1.49 -23.16
CA LYS A 203 -3.82 1.75 -21.88
C LYS A 203 -4.97 0.75 -21.63
N ALA A 204 -5.80 0.45 -22.64
CA ALA A 204 -6.86 -0.55 -22.53
C ALA A 204 -6.33 -1.96 -22.20
N PHE A 205 -5.19 -2.33 -22.80
CA PHE A 205 -4.50 -3.58 -22.51
C PHE A 205 -4.07 -3.68 -21.04
N ILE A 206 -3.46 -2.61 -20.49
CA ILE A 206 -3.02 -2.55 -19.10
C ILE A 206 -4.20 -2.64 -18.13
N ILE A 207 -5.33 -2.00 -18.45
CA ILE A 207 -6.55 -2.02 -17.61
C ILE A 207 -7.08 -3.45 -17.46
N LEU A 208 -7.25 -4.17 -18.58
CA LEU A 208 -7.78 -5.53 -18.59
C LEU A 208 -6.87 -6.55 -17.91
N ASN A 209 -5.56 -6.35 -17.98
CA ASN A 209 -4.56 -7.32 -17.49
C ASN A 209 -3.90 -6.91 -16.16
N SER A 210 -4.45 -5.91 -15.47
CA SER A 210 -3.89 -5.34 -14.24
C SER A 210 -3.69 -6.36 -13.10
N SER A 211 -4.47 -7.44 -13.05
CA SER A 211 -4.33 -8.55 -12.09
C SER A 211 -3.24 -9.56 -12.45
N ASN A 212 -2.86 -9.65 -13.73
CA ASN A 212 -1.85 -10.55 -14.27
C ASN A 212 -0.47 -9.90 -14.43
N ILE A 213 -0.39 -8.57 -14.27
CA ILE A 213 0.84 -7.78 -14.31
C ILE A 213 1.45 -7.71 -12.90
N GLU A 214 2.75 -7.95 -12.79
CA GLU A 214 3.45 -8.05 -11.51
C GLU A 214 3.59 -6.67 -10.81
N ARG A 215 2.80 -6.46 -9.73
CA ARG A 215 3.07 -5.46 -8.69
C ARG A 215 3.29 -6.16 -7.34
N LEU A 216 4.33 -5.72 -6.63
CA LEU A 216 4.81 -6.26 -5.36
C LEU A 216 3.77 -6.07 -4.24
N ASP A 217 3.21 -7.17 -3.74
CA ASP A 217 2.37 -7.21 -2.52
C ASP A 217 3.16 -7.81 -1.35
N PHE A 218 3.26 -7.10 -0.22
CA PHE A 218 3.81 -7.64 1.03
C PHE A 218 2.74 -7.63 2.13
N SER A 219 2.52 -8.81 2.72
CA SER A 219 1.51 -9.04 3.77
C SER A 219 2.09 -8.87 5.16
N ILE A 220 1.52 -7.98 5.99
CA ILE A 220 1.62 -8.02 7.46
C ILE A 220 0.26 -7.60 8.07
N SER A 221 -0.63 -8.56 8.30
CA SER A 221 -1.98 -8.31 8.87
C SER A 221 -2.30 -9.11 10.15
N VAL A 222 -1.33 -9.82 10.73
CA VAL A 222 -1.59 -10.74 11.86
C VAL A 222 -1.07 -10.20 13.21
N LEU A 223 -0.08 -9.30 13.22
CA LEU A 223 0.50 -8.77 14.46
C LEU A 223 -0.26 -7.57 15.08
N ASN A 224 -1.14 -6.89 14.32
CA ASN A 224 -1.80 -5.65 14.77
C ASN A 224 -3.06 -5.87 15.62
N ARG A 225 -3.65 -7.07 15.63
CA ARG A 225 -4.90 -7.31 16.37
C ARG A 225 -4.70 -7.48 17.87
N ILE A 226 -3.57 -8.04 18.29
CA ILE A 226 -3.29 -8.36 19.70
C ILE A 226 -2.84 -7.11 20.49
N SER A 227 -2.23 -6.11 19.84
CA SER A 227 -1.84 -4.84 20.48
C SER A 227 -3.03 -3.89 20.70
N GLN A 228 -4.09 -3.98 19.90
CA GLN A 228 -5.20 -3.02 19.91
C GLN A 228 -6.19 -3.19 21.07
N GLU A 229 -6.46 -4.42 21.53
CA GLU A 229 -7.35 -4.66 22.67
C GLU A 229 -6.72 -4.16 23.98
N LEU A 230 -5.40 -4.27 24.11
CA LEU A 230 -4.64 -3.73 25.23
C LEU A 230 -4.57 -2.19 25.19
N ASN A 231 -4.41 -1.59 24.00
CA ASN A 231 -4.32 -0.13 23.85
C ASN A 231 -5.64 0.59 24.13
N GLN A 232 -6.81 -0.02 23.86
CA GLN A 232 -8.12 0.59 24.12
C GLN A 232 -8.40 0.81 25.61
N ALA A 233 -7.88 -0.06 26.49
CA ALA A 233 -7.99 0.12 27.93
C ALA A 233 -7.08 1.26 28.46
N VAL A 234 -5.95 1.51 27.79
CA VAL A 234 -4.93 2.49 28.22
C VAL A 234 -5.19 3.90 27.63
N THR A 235 -5.85 4.00 26.47
CA THR A 235 -6.05 5.27 25.74
C THR A 235 -7.53 5.54 25.38
N PRO A 236 -8.42 5.66 26.38
CA PRO A 236 -9.86 5.74 26.14
C PRO A 236 -10.30 7.02 25.43
N THR A 237 -9.59 8.14 25.63
CA THR A 237 -9.94 9.42 24.99
C THR A 237 -9.57 9.39 23.51
N LEU A 238 -8.41 8.86 23.15
CA LEU A 238 -7.97 8.66 21.77
C LEU A 238 -9.04 7.91 20.96
N TYR A 239 -9.47 6.72 21.41
CA TYR A 239 -10.44 5.92 20.66
C TYR A 239 -11.86 6.50 20.64
N LYS A 240 -12.21 7.37 21.61
CA LYS A 240 -13.52 8.05 21.62
C LYS A 240 -13.61 9.15 20.55
N TYR A 241 -12.54 9.93 20.39
CA TYR A 241 -12.52 11.12 19.52
C TYR A 241 -11.80 10.91 18.19
N THR A 242 -11.20 9.75 17.95
CA THR A 242 -10.49 9.46 16.69
C THR A 242 -10.98 8.18 16.03
N GLU A 243 -10.81 8.13 14.71
CA GLU A 243 -10.94 6.92 13.91
C GLU A 243 -9.54 6.36 13.61
N ASN A 244 -9.29 5.09 13.95
CA ASN A 244 -8.05 4.43 13.57
C ASN A 244 -8.13 4.03 12.08
N LEU A 245 -7.47 4.82 11.22
CA LEU A 245 -7.40 4.59 9.78
C LEU A 245 -6.60 3.33 9.43
N SER A 246 -5.74 2.83 10.33
CA SER A 246 -4.96 1.60 10.09
C SER A 246 -5.81 0.34 10.04
N ARG A 247 -7.07 0.41 10.49
CA ARG A 247 -8.10 -0.62 10.25
C ARG A 247 -8.45 -0.80 8.77
N LEU A 248 -8.11 0.16 7.91
CA LEU A 248 -8.31 0.04 6.45
C LEU A 248 -7.45 -1.11 5.87
N LYS A 249 -6.30 -1.41 6.47
CA LYS A 249 -5.42 -2.52 6.06
C LYS A 249 -6.12 -3.88 6.13
N ASP A 250 -6.91 -4.09 7.17
CA ASP A 250 -7.61 -5.37 7.40
C ASP A 250 -8.70 -5.63 6.36
N LYS A 251 -9.22 -4.59 5.70
CA LYS A 251 -10.37 -4.69 4.80
C LYS A 251 -10.01 -5.06 3.36
N LYS A 252 -8.73 -5.27 3.02
CA LYS A 252 -8.23 -5.56 1.65
C LYS A 252 -8.84 -4.68 0.53
N LYS A 253 -9.39 -3.51 0.88
CA LYS A 253 -9.88 -2.56 -0.12
C LYS A 253 -8.68 -1.78 -0.62
N PHE A 254 -8.23 -2.15 -1.80
CA PHE A 254 -7.08 -1.54 -2.48
C PHE A 254 -7.27 -0.03 -2.61
N PHE A 255 -6.57 0.72 -1.76
CA PHE A 255 -6.28 2.14 -1.95
C PHE A 255 -4.77 2.29 -1.91
N HIS A 256 -4.06 1.70 -2.88
CA HIS A 256 -2.67 2.10 -3.08
C HIS A 256 -2.68 3.43 -3.85
N ASN A 257 -1.80 4.36 -3.52
CA ASN A 257 -1.74 5.65 -4.20
C ASN A 257 -1.23 5.42 -5.64
N VAL A 258 -2.12 5.35 -6.64
CA VAL A 258 -1.75 4.90 -7.99
C VAL A 258 -1.17 5.99 -8.89
N SER A 259 -0.95 7.19 -8.34
CA SER A 259 -0.41 8.35 -9.05
C SER A 259 0.10 9.38 -8.04
N ARG A 260 0.83 10.41 -8.50
CA ARG A 260 1.53 11.43 -7.68
C ARG A 260 2.76 10.91 -6.93
N ASN A 261 3.55 10.07 -7.59
CA ASN A 261 4.69 9.37 -6.98
C ASN A 261 5.67 10.31 -6.27
N GLU A 262 6.02 11.45 -6.87
CA GLU A 262 6.95 12.41 -6.24
C GLU A 262 6.40 12.98 -4.94
N LEU A 263 5.14 13.42 -4.95
CA LEU A 263 4.47 13.97 -3.76
C LEU A 263 4.29 12.91 -2.68
N VAL A 264 3.87 11.70 -3.06
CA VAL A 264 3.73 10.54 -2.16
C VAL A 264 5.09 10.18 -1.54
N ASN A 265 6.14 10.10 -2.35
CA ASN A 265 7.49 9.77 -1.89
C ASN A 265 8.04 10.84 -0.96
N ASN A 266 7.81 12.12 -1.26
CA ASN A 266 8.24 13.24 -0.42
C ASN A 266 7.55 13.19 0.95
N ILE A 267 6.21 13.09 0.98
CA ILE A 267 5.45 12.96 2.22
C ILE A 267 5.89 11.71 3.00
N THR A 268 6.08 10.59 2.30
CA THR A 268 6.53 9.34 2.92
C THR A 268 7.91 9.51 3.56
N ALA A 269 8.85 10.15 2.88
CA ALA A 269 10.18 10.45 3.41
C ALA A 269 10.10 11.37 4.64
N MET A 270 9.27 12.42 4.58
CA MET A 270 9.05 13.33 5.71
C MET A 270 8.48 12.61 6.95
N ILE A 271 7.49 11.74 6.77
CA ILE A 271 6.91 10.95 7.87
C ILE A 271 7.94 9.96 8.43
N LYS A 272 8.78 9.34 7.58
CA LYS A 272 9.85 8.40 7.99
C LYS A 272 10.98 9.09 8.73
N ALA A 273 11.32 10.33 8.39
CA ALA A 273 12.37 11.11 9.04
C ALA A 273 12.06 11.49 10.51
N LYS A 274 10.88 11.11 11.04
CA LYS A 274 10.39 11.29 12.44
C LYS A 274 10.38 12.73 12.99
N SER A 275 10.84 13.70 12.22
CA SER A 275 11.16 15.06 12.69
C SER A 275 10.29 16.15 12.06
N SER A 276 9.34 15.77 11.20
CA SER A 276 8.55 16.68 10.39
C SER A 276 7.05 16.50 10.66
N ASN A 277 6.40 17.60 11.08
CA ASN A 277 4.96 17.74 11.01
C ASN A 277 4.59 18.23 9.62
N ILE A 278 3.45 17.82 9.08
CA ILE A 278 3.06 18.11 7.70
C ILE A 278 1.74 18.86 7.67
N LEU A 279 1.65 19.93 6.87
CA LEU A 279 0.42 20.63 6.54
C LEU A 279 0.16 20.55 5.05
N LEU A 280 -0.87 19.81 4.66
CA LEU A 280 -1.32 19.71 3.27
C LEU A 280 -2.27 20.88 2.96
N SER A 281 -1.79 21.84 2.16
CA SER A 281 -2.55 23.01 1.70
C SER A 281 -3.14 22.73 0.32
N GLY A 282 -4.45 22.55 0.21
CA GLY A 282 -5.07 22.25 -1.08
C GLY A 282 -6.58 22.42 -1.06
N LYS A 283 -7.17 22.73 -2.21
CA LYS A 283 -8.61 22.96 -2.31
C LYS A 283 -9.43 21.70 -1.99
N PHE A 284 -10.70 21.86 -1.64
CA PHE A 284 -11.61 20.73 -1.42
C PHE A 284 -11.78 19.90 -2.71
N GLY A 285 -11.88 18.58 -2.60
CA GLY A 285 -12.02 17.68 -3.76
C GLY A 285 -10.72 17.28 -4.44
N THR A 286 -9.56 17.80 -4.01
CA THR A 286 -8.25 17.44 -4.58
C THR A 286 -7.77 16.03 -4.21
N GLY A 287 -8.34 15.40 -3.18
CA GLY A 287 -7.96 14.05 -2.73
C GLY A 287 -7.00 13.99 -1.54
N ARG A 288 -6.82 15.07 -0.75
CA ARG A 288 -5.95 15.10 0.45
C ARG A 288 -6.25 13.98 1.46
N SER A 289 -7.52 13.76 1.80
CA SER A 289 -7.92 12.70 2.73
C SER A 289 -7.66 11.30 2.15
N THR A 290 -7.90 11.12 0.84
CA THR A 290 -7.62 9.88 0.12
C THR A 290 -6.13 9.53 0.14
N LEU A 291 -5.26 10.51 -0.08
CA LEU A 291 -3.80 10.34 0.00
C LEU A 291 -3.38 9.80 1.36
N ILE A 292 -3.86 10.41 2.45
CA ILE A 292 -3.52 9.96 3.82
C ILE A 292 -4.01 8.53 4.05
N LYS A 293 -5.24 8.21 3.64
CA LYS A 293 -5.79 6.85 3.73
C LYS A 293 -4.99 5.84 2.91
N GLY A 294 -4.42 6.23 1.78
CA GLY A 294 -3.51 5.40 0.99
C GLY A 294 -2.15 5.22 1.65
N LEU A 295 -1.58 6.28 2.23
CA LEU A 295 -0.30 6.21 2.93
C LEU A 295 -0.34 5.27 4.13
N VAL A 296 -1.50 5.09 4.78
CA VAL A 296 -1.65 4.14 5.88
C VAL A 296 -1.06 2.77 5.56
N TYR A 297 -1.22 2.28 4.33
CA TYR A 297 -0.71 0.96 3.90
C TYR A 297 0.82 0.85 3.92
N ASP A 298 1.53 1.97 3.76
CA ASP A 298 3.00 2.02 3.62
C ASP A 298 3.74 2.09 4.97
N PHE A 299 3.01 2.28 6.07
CA PHE A 299 3.58 2.51 7.40
C PHE A 299 3.10 1.47 8.40
N GLN A 300 3.97 0.99 9.28
CA GLN A 300 3.56 0.08 10.36
C GLN A 300 2.82 0.80 11.50
N GLN A 301 3.08 2.09 11.70
CA GLN A 301 2.47 2.83 12.80
C GLN A 301 1.00 3.15 12.53
N ASP A 302 0.22 3.23 13.61
CA ASP A 302 -1.20 3.54 13.52
C ASP A 302 -1.44 5.02 13.19
N PHE A 303 -2.31 5.26 12.21
CA PHE A 303 -2.85 6.58 11.88
C PHE A 303 -4.21 6.76 12.55
N PHE A 304 -4.34 7.84 13.32
CA PHE A 304 -5.57 8.23 14.01
C PHE A 304 -6.11 9.52 13.39
N GLN A 305 -7.29 9.47 12.79
CA GLN A 305 -7.98 10.65 12.27
C GLN A 305 -8.83 11.28 13.37
N LEU A 306 -8.60 12.55 13.69
CA LEU A 306 -9.41 13.29 14.64
C LEU A 306 -10.81 13.56 14.08
N ASN A 307 -11.83 13.23 14.87
CA ASN A 307 -13.18 13.69 14.62
C ASN A 307 -13.35 15.09 15.22
N VAL A 308 -13.12 16.09 14.38
CA VAL A 308 -13.20 17.50 14.77
C VAL A 308 -14.61 17.87 15.26
N ASP A 309 -15.66 17.37 14.61
CA ASP A 309 -17.05 17.62 14.99
C ASP A 309 -17.33 17.23 16.44
N LYS A 310 -16.98 15.98 16.81
CA LYS A 310 -17.14 15.49 18.18
C LYS A 310 -16.32 16.30 19.20
N LEU A 311 -15.13 16.72 18.82
CA LEU A 311 -14.26 17.49 19.72
C LEU A 311 -14.82 18.89 19.98
N VAL A 312 -15.39 19.52 18.95
CA VAL A 312 -15.94 20.88 18.99
C VAL A 312 -17.27 20.94 19.77
N GLU A 313 -18.06 19.87 19.76
CA GLU A 313 -19.28 19.75 20.57
C GLU A 313 -19.01 19.72 22.09
N ASP A 314 -17.80 19.31 22.51
CA ASP A 314 -17.43 19.25 23.91
C ASP A 314 -16.90 20.58 24.45
N LYS A 315 -17.39 20.98 25.63
CA LYS A 315 -17.01 22.24 26.29
C LYS A 315 -15.52 22.32 26.65
N ASP A 316 -14.90 21.17 26.92
CA ASP A 316 -13.50 21.06 27.34
C ASP A 316 -12.57 20.61 26.20
N SER A 317 -12.92 20.97 24.96
CA SER A 317 -12.24 20.60 23.71
C SER A 317 -10.71 20.76 23.78
N ALA A 318 -10.20 21.83 24.39
CA ALA A 318 -8.77 22.06 24.57
C ALA A 318 -8.08 20.98 25.42
N SER A 319 -8.68 20.63 26.57
CA SER A 319 -8.13 19.60 27.45
C SER A 319 -8.18 18.22 26.79
N ILE A 320 -9.26 17.94 26.05
CA ILE A 320 -9.46 16.70 25.32
C ILE A 320 -8.42 16.58 24.21
N LEU A 321 -8.19 17.63 23.42
CA LEU A 321 -7.19 17.64 22.36
C LEU A 321 -5.78 17.37 22.92
N GLN A 322 -5.43 18.03 24.04
CA GLN A 322 -4.14 17.82 24.68
C GLN A 322 -3.97 16.37 25.16
N ARG A 323 -5.05 15.76 25.66
CA ARG A 323 -5.07 14.34 26.05
C ARG A 323 -5.00 13.39 24.86
N ILE A 324 -5.69 13.68 23.75
CA ILE A 324 -5.57 12.89 22.52
C ILE A 324 -4.12 12.91 22.05
N ILE A 325 -3.49 14.08 22.01
CA ILE A 325 -2.11 14.24 21.58
C ILE A 325 -1.14 13.43 22.46
N SER A 326 -1.32 13.47 23.79
CA SER A 326 -0.49 12.68 24.70
C SER A 326 -0.71 11.17 24.51
N GLU A 327 -1.96 10.72 24.36
CA GLU A 327 -2.31 9.32 24.14
C GLU A 327 -1.76 8.79 22.80
N VAL A 328 -1.80 9.59 21.71
CA VAL A 328 -1.14 9.24 20.43
C VAL A 328 0.37 9.09 20.62
N GLY A 329 1.00 10.01 21.37
CA GLY A 329 2.43 9.96 21.66
C GLY A 329 2.83 8.68 22.41
N ILE A 330 2.02 8.23 23.38
CA ILE A 330 2.23 6.98 24.13
C ILE A 330 2.16 5.76 23.20
N VAL A 331 1.21 5.74 22.26
CA VAL A 331 1.04 4.64 21.29
C VAL A 331 2.10 4.68 20.17
N GLY A 332 2.81 5.81 20.00
CA GLY A 332 3.77 6.00 18.90
C GLY A 332 3.10 6.18 17.53
N GLY A 333 1.82 6.59 17.52
CA GLY A 333 1.01 6.77 16.32
C GLY A 333 1.29 8.06 15.54
N ILE A 334 0.47 8.29 14.52
CA ILE A 334 0.41 9.53 13.75
C ILE A 334 -1.00 10.10 13.91
N LEU A 335 -1.11 11.37 14.31
CA LEU A 335 -2.39 12.07 14.39
C LEU A 335 -2.64 12.80 13.06
N TYR A 336 -3.79 12.54 12.44
CA TYR A 336 -4.27 13.24 11.27
C TYR A 336 -5.45 14.15 11.63
N ILE A 337 -5.34 15.45 11.36
CA ILE A 337 -6.43 16.42 11.54
C ILE A 337 -6.85 16.95 10.16
N GLU A 338 -8.01 16.48 9.70
CA GLU A 338 -8.60 16.96 8.46
C GLU A 338 -9.30 18.30 8.66
N ASN A 339 -9.05 19.26 7.75
CA ASN A 339 -9.60 20.61 7.81
C ASN A 339 -9.33 21.28 9.16
N VAL A 340 -8.05 21.36 9.55
CA VAL A 340 -7.62 21.87 10.87
C VAL A 340 -8.16 23.27 11.18
N HIS A 341 -8.43 24.10 10.16
CA HIS A 341 -9.06 25.41 10.35
C HIS A 341 -10.38 25.33 11.13
N ARG A 342 -11.12 24.21 11.07
CA ARG A 342 -12.36 23.99 11.82
C ARG A 342 -12.14 23.97 13.34
N LEU A 343 -10.97 23.55 13.80
CA LEU A 343 -10.58 23.62 15.22
C LEU A 343 -10.25 25.04 15.68
N VAL A 344 -9.93 25.92 14.74
CA VAL A 344 -9.37 27.25 15.03
C VAL A 344 -10.15 28.34 14.32
N SER A 345 -11.41 28.07 13.95
CA SER A 345 -12.31 29.04 13.33
C SER A 345 -13.17 29.73 14.38
N ASP A 346 -13.62 30.95 14.06
CA ASP A 346 -14.33 31.87 14.96
C ASP A 346 -15.70 31.35 15.49
N ASN A 347 -16.15 30.19 15.00
CA ASN A 347 -17.38 29.53 15.45
C ASN A 347 -17.24 28.79 16.79
N LEU A 348 -16.03 28.73 17.35
CA LEU A 348 -15.72 28.07 18.61
C LEU A 348 -15.66 29.07 19.75
N THR A 349 -16.53 28.91 20.75
CA THR A 349 -16.65 29.77 21.93
C THR A 349 -15.29 29.95 22.63
N GLY A 350 -14.63 31.09 22.40
CA GLY A 350 -13.49 31.63 23.16
C GLY A 350 -12.22 30.77 23.30
N SER A 351 -12.19 29.57 22.74
CA SER A 351 -11.15 28.54 22.96
C SER A 351 -10.17 28.42 21.79
N GLN A 352 -10.38 29.20 20.71
CA GLN A 352 -9.55 29.22 19.50
C GLN A 352 -8.07 29.48 19.79
N GLU A 353 -7.75 30.51 20.56
CA GLU A 353 -6.36 30.84 20.92
C GLU A 353 -5.69 29.72 21.73
N ILE A 354 -6.45 29.09 22.63
CA ILE A 354 -5.97 27.99 23.47
C ILE A 354 -5.63 26.78 22.58
N LEU A 355 -6.53 26.43 21.64
CA LEU A 355 -6.32 25.33 20.70
C LEU A 355 -5.13 25.59 19.76
N LEU A 356 -4.98 26.81 19.24
CA LEU A 356 -3.82 27.22 18.45
C LEU A 356 -2.50 27.07 19.23
N ASN A 357 -2.48 27.50 20.49
CA ASN A 357 -1.31 27.37 21.35
C ASN A 357 -0.97 25.91 21.69
N ILE A 358 -1.99 25.07 21.89
CA ILE A 358 -1.80 23.62 22.05
C ILE A 358 -1.19 23.04 20.77
N LEU A 359 -1.66 23.39 19.58
CA LEU A 359 -1.07 22.91 18.32
C LEU A 359 0.38 23.38 18.19
N ALA A 360 0.66 24.67 18.37
CA ALA A 360 2.01 25.24 18.25
C ALA A 360 3.02 24.59 19.21
N SER A 361 2.65 24.43 20.48
CA SER A 361 3.52 23.79 21.48
C SER A 361 3.85 22.34 21.13
N ASN A 362 2.87 21.61 20.58
CA ASN A 362 3.05 20.22 20.18
C ASN A 362 3.90 20.08 18.92
N LEU A 363 3.73 20.97 17.94
CA LEU A 363 4.58 21.03 16.74
C LEU A 363 6.06 21.20 17.11
N LYS A 364 6.36 22.15 18.00
CA LYS A 364 7.73 22.42 18.50
C LYS A 364 8.35 21.24 19.23
N SER A 365 7.54 20.50 19.99
CA SER A 365 8.03 19.38 20.80
C SER A 365 8.57 18.21 19.98
N LYS A 366 8.08 18.03 18.74
CA LYS A 366 8.36 16.89 17.84
C LYS A 366 8.15 15.51 18.48
N LYS A 367 7.42 15.43 19.61
CA LYS A 367 7.16 14.19 20.35
C LYS A 367 6.09 13.32 19.70
N LEU A 368 5.23 13.93 18.88
CA LEU A 368 4.25 13.25 18.04
C LEU A 368 4.43 13.65 16.59
N ARG A 369 3.93 12.80 15.69
CA ARG A 369 3.81 13.12 14.27
C ARG A 369 2.41 13.63 14.00
N LEU A 370 2.33 14.90 13.62
CA LEU A 370 1.07 15.55 13.26
C LEU A 370 1.02 15.78 11.74
N ILE A 371 -0.04 15.27 11.12
CA ILE A 371 -0.40 15.57 9.74
C ILE A 371 -1.70 16.36 9.78
N MET A 372 -1.74 17.49 9.09
CA MET A 372 -2.92 18.34 9.02
C MET A 372 -3.25 18.64 7.57
N SER A 373 -4.50 18.95 7.28
CA SER A 373 -4.91 19.47 5.99
C SER A 373 -5.80 20.70 6.14
N THR A 374 -5.66 21.64 5.23
CA THR A 374 -6.56 22.81 5.11
C THR A 374 -6.57 23.31 3.67
N ASP A 375 -7.59 24.07 3.30
CA ASP A 375 -7.59 24.83 2.06
C ASP A 375 -6.74 26.11 2.18
N PRO A 376 -6.21 26.64 1.07
CA PRO A 376 -5.34 27.81 1.09
C PRO A 376 -6.01 29.06 1.68
N ILE A 377 -7.31 29.25 1.45
CA ILE A 377 -8.03 30.43 1.94
C ILE A 377 -8.09 30.41 3.47
N ASN A 378 -8.46 29.27 4.05
CA ASN A 378 -8.52 29.11 5.50
C ASN A 378 -7.12 29.02 6.14
N LEU A 379 -6.10 28.55 5.41
CA LEU A 379 -4.70 28.62 5.84
C LEU A 379 -4.29 30.08 6.10
N GLU A 380 -4.52 30.94 5.12
CA GLU A 380 -4.23 32.37 5.21
C GLU A 380 -5.02 33.03 6.35
N LYS A 381 -6.32 32.73 6.45
CA LYS A 381 -7.20 33.36 7.44
C LYS A 381 -6.90 32.95 8.88
N TYR A 382 -6.71 31.65 9.15
CA TYR A 382 -6.72 31.13 10.52
C TYR A 382 -5.38 30.59 11.02
N LEU A 383 -4.45 30.21 10.14
CA LEU A 383 -3.18 29.59 10.55
C LEU A 383 -1.99 30.53 10.36
N ARG A 384 -1.97 31.33 9.29
CA ARG A 384 -0.83 32.23 8.99
C ARG A 384 -0.69 33.36 10.02
N SER A 385 -1.77 33.69 10.74
CA SER A 385 -1.75 34.65 11.85
C SER A 385 -0.87 34.21 13.03
N ASN A 386 -0.51 32.92 13.13
CA ASN A 386 0.36 32.39 14.18
C ASN A 386 1.71 31.88 13.61
N PRO A 387 2.80 32.69 13.68
CA PRO A 387 4.09 32.35 13.11
C PRO A 387 4.72 31.07 13.67
N ALA A 388 4.39 30.70 14.91
CA ALA A 388 4.95 29.51 15.56
C ALA A 388 4.51 28.22 14.86
N ILE A 389 3.27 28.19 14.34
CA ILE A 389 2.76 27.02 13.60
C ILE A 389 3.53 26.83 12.30
N LEU A 390 3.73 27.91 11.54
CA LEU A 390 4.39 27.86 10.23
C LEU A 390 5.88 27.56 10.30
N HIS A 391 6.56 27.92 11.39
CA HIS A 391 7.98 27.63 11.58
C HIS A 391 8.25 26.14 11.83
N ASP A 392 7.37 25.45 12.57
CA ASP A 392 7.59 24.08 13.03
C ASP A 392 6.81 23.02 12.20
N ILE A 393 6.27 23.44 11.05
CA ILE A 393 5.53 22.58 10.12
C ILE A 393 6.05 22.68 8.70
N SER A 394 6.11 21.54 8.00
CA SER A 394 6.38 21.49 6.57
C SER A 394 5.07 21.72 5.80
N LEU A 395 4.95 22.90 5.19
CA LEU A 395 3.84 23.21 4.29
C LEU A 395 4.06 22.52 2.94
N ILE A 396 3.06 21.76 2.49
CA ILE A 396 3.06 21.07 1.21
C ILE A 396 1.83 21.54 0.44
N ASP A 397 2.06 22.18 -0.69
CA ASP A 397 0.99 22.56 -1.60
C ASP A 397 0.48 21.32 -2.34
N PHE A 398 -0.83 21.12 -2.26
CA PHE A 398 -1.54 19.98 -2.77
C PHE A 398 -2.50 20.45 -3.87
N HIS A 399 -1.96 20.48 -5.08
CA HIS A 399 -2.67 20.93 -6.27
C HIS A 399 -3.68 19.87 -6.77
N GLU A 400 -4.45 20.22 -7.80
CA GLU A 400 -5.24 19.26 -8.57
C GLU A 400 -4.31 18.34 -9.39
N PRO A 401 -4.65 17.05 -9.57
CA PRO A 401 -3.98 16.21 -10.55
C PRO A 401 -4.32 16.69 -11.97
N ILE A 402 -3.36 16.55 -12.89
CA ILE A 402 -3.47 17.04 -14.28
C ILE A 402 -3.22 15.84 -15.22
N ASP A 403 -3.75 15.91 -16.44
CA ASP A 403 -3.44 15.00 -17.55
C ASP A 403 -3.51 13.50 -17.17
N ASP A 404 -2.45 12.74 -17.47
CA ASP A 404 -2.33 11.30 -17.25
C ASP A 404 -2.46 10.89 -15.77
N ASP A 405 -2.07 11.76 -14.84
CA ASP A 405 -2.15 11.47 -13.41
C ASP A 405 -3.62 11.40 -12.96
N LEU A 406 -4.43 12.35 -13.44
CA LEU A 406 -5.87 12.35 -13.18
C LEU A 406 -6.56 11.15 -13.83
N GLU A 407 -6.22 10.84 -15.08
CA GLU A 407 -6.74 9.67 -15.78
C GLU A 407 -6.44 8.37 -15.02
N ARG A 408 -5.19 8.18 -14.58
CA ARG A 408 -4.79 7.04 -13.74
C ARG A 408 -5.59 7.01 -12.43
N ILE A 409 -5.79 8.15 -11.77
CA ILE A 409 -6.59 8.21 -10.54
C ILE A 409 -8.03 7.73 -10.80
N LEU A 410 -8.67 8.17 -11.88
CA LEU A 410 -10.05 7.78 -12.21
C LEU A 410 -10.15 6.31 -12.60
N ILE A 411 -9.24 5.80 -13.43
CA ILE A 411 -9.20 4.37 -13.80
C ILE A 411 -9.11 3.50 -12.56
N ASN A 412 -8.23 3.85 -11.62
CA ASN A 412 -8.09 3.08 -10.39
C ASN A 412 -9.29 3.24 -9.45
N HIS A 413 -9.86 4.44 -9.35
CA HIS A 413 -11.09 4.67 -8.58
C HIS A 413 -12.24 3.78 -9.07
N TYR A 414 -12.34 3.61 -10.38
CA TYR A 414 -13.38 2.80 -11.02
C TYR A 414 -12.94 1.38 -11.36
N ALA A 415 -11.75 0.89 -10.99
CA ALA A 415 -11.23 -0.41 -11.44
C ALA A 415 -12.23 -1.57 -11.23
N ASN A 416 -12.87 -1.64 -10.07
CA ASN A 416 -13.89 -2.67 -9.75
C ASN A 416 -15.26 -2.44 -10.40
N LYS A 417 -15.49 -1.26 -10.99
CA LYS A 417 -16.71 -0.90 -11.71
C LYS A 417 -16.52 -0.92 -13.22
N ILE A 418 -15.30 -0.71 -13.71
CA ILE A 418 -14.95 -0.81 -15.14
C ILE A 418 -15.20 -2.24 -15.60
N ILE A 419 -14.86 -3.25 -14.79
CA ILE A 419 -15.07 -4.67 -15.08
C ILE A 419 -15.84 -5.29 -13.90
N ASP A 420 -17.06 -5.79 -14.14
CA ASP A 420 -17.85 -6.47 -13.11
C ASP A 420 -17.34 -7.92 -12.87
N HIS A 421 -17.78 -8.58 -11.80
CA HIS A 421 -17.43 -9.98 -11.48
C HIS A 421 -17.81 -11.00 -12.58
N GLY A 422 -18.57 -10.59 -13.59
CA GLY A 422 -18.86 -11.34 -14.82
C GLY A 422 -18.23 -10.73 -16.07
N ASN A 423 -17.06 -10.09 -15.95
CA ASN A 423 -16.24 -9.51 -17.04
C ASN A 423 -16.87 -8.44 -17.93
N SER A 424 -18.14 -8.04 -17.74
CA SER A 424 -18.75 -7.00 -18.56
C SER A 424 -18.18 -5.60 -18.25
N VAL A 425 -17.73 -4.90 -19.30
CA VAL A 425 -17.31 -3.49 -19.21
C VAL A 425 -18.52 -2.61 -18.93
N LYS A 426 -18.46 -1.77 -17.88
CA LYS A 426 -19.53 -0.80 -17.55
C LYS A 426 -19.16 0.66 -17.79
N ILE A 427 -17.89 0.98 -17.94
CA ILE A 427 -17.43 2.35 -18.22
C ILE A 427 -16.36 2.24 -19.30
N SER A 428 -16.56 2.90 -20.44
CA SER A 428 -15.53 2.97 -21.46
C SER A 428 -14.37 3.84 -20.99
N TYR A 429 -13.18 3.59 -21.51
CA TYR A 429 -12.03 4.43 -21.21
C TYR A 429 -12.19 5.83 -21.84
N LEU A 430 -12.80 5.91 -23.03
CA LEU A 430 -13.08 7.20 -23.69
C LEU A 430 -14.08 8.05 -22.89
N ALA A 431 -15.05 7.45 -22.21
CA ALA A 431 -15.95 8.16 -21.31
C ALA A 431 -15.20 8.81 -20.12
N ILE A 432 -14.14 8.17 -19.62
CA ILE A 432 -13.30 8.75 -18.55
C ILE A 432 -12.56 9.98 -19.08
N LYS A 433 -11.96 9.89 -20.26
CA LYS A 433 -11.30 11.03 -20.93
C LYS A 433 -12.27 12.18 -21.17
N GLU A 434 -13.45 11.88 -21.74
CA GLU A 434 -14.47 12.88 -22.01
C GLU A 434 -14.96 13.54 -20.71
N ALA A 435 -15.14 12.76 -19.64
CA ALA A 435 -15.54 13.31 -18.36
C ALA A 435 -14.50 14.27 -17.77
N ILE A 436 -13.20 13.98 -17.93
CA ILE A 436 -12.13 14.91 -17.56
C ILE A 436 -12.24 16.20 -18.39
N ALA A 437 -12.32 16.07 -19.71
CA ALA A 437 -12.36 17.21 -20.63
C ALA A 437 -13.54 18.15 -20.33
N ILE A 438 -14.76 17.59 -20.28
CA ILE A 438 -15.98 18.35 -20.00
C ILE A 438 -15.96 18.94 -18.59
N SER A 439 -15.54 18.18 -17.57
CA SER A 439 -15.50 18.72 -16.21
C SER A 439 -14.46 19.83 -16.05
N ASN A 440 -13.37 19.81 -16.82
CA ASN A 440 -12.41 20.92 -16.86
C ASN A 440 -12.95 22.15 -17.58
N GLN A 441 -13.72 21.96 -18.65
CA GLN A 441 -14.25 23.06 -19.47
C GLN A 441 -15.50 23.72 -18.87
N TYR A 442 -16.34 22.98 -18.16
CA TYR A 442 -17.66 23.46 -17.73
C TYR A 442 -17.84 23.53 -16.21
N ASN A 443 -17.03 22.80 -15.42
CA ASN A 443 -17.07 22.86 -13.95
C ASN A 443 -15.83 23.57 -13.37
N TYR A 444 -15.98 24.87 -13.12
CA TYR A 444 -14.95 25.74 -12.52
C TYR A 444 -15.03 25.85 -10.99
N THR A 445 -16.14 25.40 -10.40
CA THR A 445 -16.38 25.54 -8.95
C THR A 445 -15.73 24.42 -8.15
N ASP A 446 -15.74 23.21 -8.72
CA ASP A 446 -15.16 22.03 -8.09
C ASP A 446 -13.75 21.75 -8.63
N ASN A 447 -13.03 20.89 -7.90
CA ASN A 447 -11.63 20.56 -8.20
C ASN A 447 -11.52 19.07 -8.59
N GLN A 448 -10.52 18.72 -9.40
CA GLN A 448 -10.20 17.34 -9.73
C GLN A 448 -9.57 16.60 -8.53
N PRO A 449 -9.79 15.27 -8.38
CA PRO A 449 -10.57 14.38 -9.27
C PRO A 449 -12.08 14.39 -9.01
N THR A 450 -12.57 15.06 -7.96
CA THR A 450 -13.97 14.95 -7.53
C THR A 450 -14.98 15.34 -8.61
N LYS A 451 -14.71 16.39 -9.39
CA LYS A 451 -15.66 16.82 -10.43
C LYS A 451 -15.84 15.81 -11.56
N ALA A 452 -14.78 15.14 -12.00
CA ALA A 452 -14.88 14.07 -12.99
C ALA A 452 -15.56 12.82 -12.41
N ILE A 453 -15.25 12.45 -11.16
CA ILE A 453 -15.92 11.34 -10.44
C ILE A 453 -17.43 11.60 -10.35
N ASN A 454 -17.85 12.82 -10.02
CA ASN A 454 -19.27 13.16 -9.92
C ASN A 454 -19.97 12.99 -11.27
N LEU A 455 -19.34 13.44 -12.36
CA LEU A 455 -19.90 13.33 -13.70
C LEU A 455 -20.08 11.86 -14.14
N ILE A 456 -19.03 11.03 -13.98
CA ILE A 456 -19.07 9.60 -14.29
C ILE A 456 -20.09 8.87 -13.40
N THR A 457 -20.16 9.23 -12.11
CA THR A 457 -21.11 8.62 -11.17
C THR A 457 -22.57 8.94 -11.53
N ASN A 458 -22.84 10.15 -12.00
CA ASN A 458 -24.17 10.52 -12.48
C ASN A 458 -24.53 9.75 -13.78
N ALA A 459 -23.59 9.56 -14.70
CA ALA A 459 -23.82 8.73 -15.89
C ALA A 459 -24.01 7.23 -15.55
N LEU A 460 -23.29 6.71 -14.56
CA LEU A 460 -23.51 5.36 -14.03
C LEU A 460 -24.90 5.17 -13.41
N ALA A 461 -25.56 6.24 -12.98
CA ALA A 461 -26.91 6.16 -12.44
C ALA A 461 -27.98 6.01 -13.54
N THR A 462 -27.66 6.36 -14.79
CA THR A 462 -28.62 6.36 -15.91
C THR A 462 -28.57 5.10 -16.77
N GLY A 463 -27.52 4.26 -16.66
CA GLY A 463 -27.35 3.08 -17.53
C GLY A 463 -26.42 2.02 -16.97
N THR A 464 -26.36 0.88 -17.65
CA THR A 464 -25.48 -0.26 -17.31
C THR A 464 -24.08 -0.14 -17.93
N PHE A 465 -23.96 0.64 -19.01
CA PHE A 465 -22.72 1.00 -19.68
C PHE A 465 -22.66 2.52 -19.86
N VAL A 466 -21.50 3.11 -19.62
CA VAL A 466 -21.25 4.54 -19.75
C VAL A 466 -20.27 4.76 -20.90
N SER A 467 -20.77 5.43 -21.94
CA SER A 467 -20.04 5.87 -23.12
C SER A 467 -19.77 7.39 -23.11
N ILE A 468 -19.02 7.88 -24.09
CA ILE A 468 -18.83 9.33 -24.35
C ILE A 468 -20.19 10.06 -24.42
N ASN A 469 -21.17 9.48 -25.13
CA ASN A 469 -22.47 10.09 -25.33
C ASN A 469 -23.27 10.21 -24.03
N ASP A 470 -23.15 9.23 -23.13
CA ASP A 470 -23.79 9.28 -21.81
C ASP A 470 -23.20 10.40 -20.95
N ILE A 471 -21.86 10.56 -21.00
CA ILE A 471 -21.17 11.65 -20.31
C ILE A 471 -21.63 13.01 -20.85
N LYS A 472 -21.69 13.19 -22.18
CA LYS A 472 -22.18 14.42 -22.81
C LYS A 472 -23.63 14.73 -22.47
N MET A 473 -24.51 13.72 -22.48
CA MET A 473 -25.91 13.85 -22.11
C MET A 473 -26.07 14.30 -20.66
N VAL A 474 -25.40 13.62 -19.72
CA VAL A 474 -25.44 13.97 -18.29
C VAL A 474 -24.84 15.36 -18.05
N ALA A 475 -23.73 15.69 -18.72
CA ALA A 475 -23.12 16.99 -18.62
C ALA A 475 -24.02 18.12 -19.16
N SER A 476 -24.68 17.89 -20.30
CA SER A 476 -25.65 18.83 -20.87
C SER A 476 -26.79 19.14 -19.89
N GLN A 477 -27.30 18.11 -19.20
CA GLN A 477 -28.32 18.26 -18.17
C GLN A 477 -27.81 18.99 -16.91
N LEU A 478 -26.63 18.61 -16.41
CA LEU A 478 -26.05 19.17 -15.19
C LEU A 478 -25.64 20.64 -15.37
N TYR A 479 -25.02 20.97 -16.50
CA TYR A 479 -24.51 22.31 -16.78
C TYR A 479 -25.50 23.18 -17.56
N ARG A 480 -26.64 22.62 -18.01
CA ARG A 480 -27.70 23.31 -18.75
C ARG A 480 -27.19 23.99 -20.03
N MET A 481 -26.28 23.34 -20.73
CA MET A 481 -25.69 23.83 -21.98
C MET A 481 -25.68 22.71 -23.02
N PRO A 482 -25.96 22.99 -24.30
CA PRO A 482 -25.85 21.98 -25.35
C PRO A 482 -24.37 21.62 -25.55
N ILE A 483 -23.98 20.44 -25.06
CA ILE A 483 -22.67 19.86 -25.32
C ILE A 483 -22.86 18.91 -26.49
N ASN A 484 -22.31 19.27 -27.65
CA ASN A 484 -22.63 18.64 -28.93
C ASN A 484 -22.54 17.10 -28.88
N THR A 485 -23.70 16.47 -29.10
CA THR A 485 -23.82 15.13 -29.67
C THR A 485 -24.02 15.32 -31.17
N LEU A 486 -22.98 15.73 -31.90
CA LEU A 486 -23.06 15.67 -33.36
C LEU A 486 -23.20 14.18 -33.70
N SER A 487 -24.40 13.76 -34.09
CA SER A 487 -24.59 12.48 -34.76
C SER A 487 -23.92 12.58 -36.13
N ASP A 488 -23.50 11.44 -36.67
CA ASP A 488 -22.93 11.40 -38.03
C ASP A 488 -23.89 12.03 -39.06
N GLU A 489 -25.21 11.96 -38.83
CA GLU A 489 -26.25 12.61 -39.65
C GLU A 489 -26.20 14.15 -39.63
N GLU A 490 -25.95 14.78 -38.47
CA GLU A 490 -25.77 16.23 -38.40
C GLU A 490 -24.45 16.65 -39.05
N ARG A 491 -23.42 15.81 -38.93
CA ARG A 491 -22.11 16.00 -39.55
C ARG A 491 -22.19 16.04 -41.07
N ASP A 492 -22.89 15.07 -41.67
CA ASP A 492 -23.14 15.03 -43.12
C ASP A 492 -23.99 16.23 -43.58
N LYS A 493 -24.93 16.68 -42.75
CA LYS A 493 -25.71 17.88 -43.05
C LYS A 493 -24.87 19.14 -43.04
N TYR A 494 -23.87 19.26 -42.16
CA TYR A 494 -22.95 20.40 -42.15
C TYR A 494 -21.90 20.36 -43.27
N LEU A 495 -21.47 19.16 -43.67
CA LEU A 495 -20.56 18.99 -44.82
C LEU A 495 -21.23 19.38 -46.14
N ASN A 496 -22.54 19.13 -46.28
CA ASN A 496 -23.29 19.47 -47.48
C ASN A 496 -23.83 20.91 -47.50
N LEU A 497 -23.57 21.72 -46.47
CA LEU A 497 -23.97 23.15 -46.44
C LEU A 497 -23.03 24.05 -47.25
N GLU A 498 -21.86 23.57 -47.69
CA GLU A 498 -21.01 24.29 -48.66
C GLU A 498 -21.47 24.06 -50.11
N ASP A 499 -22.30 23.04 -50.35
CA ASP A 499 -22.78 22.63 -51.67
C ASP A 499 -24.23 23.08 -51.97
N GLU A 500 -24.91 23.76 -51.03
CA GLU A 500 -26.18 24.49 -51.22
C GLU A 500 -25.95 26.01 -51.26
#